data_AF-A0A0T9TCQ3-F1
#
_entry.id   AF-A0A0T9TCQ3-F1
#
_cell.length_a   1.000
_cell.length_b   1.000
_cell.length_c   1.000
_cell.angle_alpha   90.00
_cell.angle_beta   90.00
_cell.angle_gamma   90.00
#
_symmetry.space_group_name_H-M   'P 1'
#
loop_
_entity.id
_entity.type
_entity.pdbx_description
1 polymer ?
#
loop_
_entity_poly.entity_id
_entity_poly.type
_entity_poly.pdbx_seq_one_letter_code
_entity_poly.pdbx_strand_id
1 'polypeptide(L)' 'MRLADESSPESLIEQHYKIYRSLEQRDQNAAKEAIHLHLIEMVSTLATIATRDTDWFELSK' A
#
# COMPACT_ATOMS: atom_id res chain seq x y z
N MET A 1 19.26 1.64 -2.86
CA MET A 1 17.87 1.63 -2.36
C MET A 1 16.99 1.02 -3.45
N ARG A 2 16.25 -0.07 -3.20
CA ARG A 2 15.24 -0.54 -4.15
C ARG A 2 13.91 -0.56 -3.42
N LEU A 3 13.02 0.36 -3.81
CA LEU A 3 11.61 0.43 -3.36
C LEU A 3 10.89 -0.94 -3.51
N ALA A 4 11.39 -1.80 -4.41
CA ALA A 4 10.94 -3.18 -4.59
C ALA A 4 11.04 -4.07 -3.35
N ASP A 5 11.91 -3.73 -2.37
CA ASP A 5 12.09 -4.53 -1.16
C ASP A 5 11.00 -4.24 -0.09
N GLU A 6 10.21 -3.18 -0.25
CA GLU A 6 9.31 -2.67 0.81
C GLU A 6 7.83 -2.73 0.44
N SER A 7 7.53 -2.70 -0.87
CA SER A 7 6.31 -3.20 -1.51
C SER A 7 6.53 -3.20 -3.00
N SER A 8 6.39 -4.36 -3.65
CA SER A 8 6.49 -4.40 -5.10
C SER A 8 5.25 -3.74 -5.72
N PRO A 9 5.39 -2.96 -6.80
CA PRO A 9 4.24 -2.42 -7.54
C PRO A 9 3.21 -3.49 -7.92
N GLU A 10 3.65 -4.71 -8.18
CA GLU A 10 2.81 -5.86 -8.51
C GLU A 10 1.89 -6.25 -7.34
N SER A 11 2.39 -6.24 -6.09
CA SER A 11 1.59 -6.48 -4.89
C SER A 11 0.45 -5.46 -4.78
N LEU A 12 0.77 -4.18 -4.94
CA LEU A 12 -0.23 -3.10 -4.87
C LEU A 12 -1.25 -3.20 -6.00
N ILE A 13 -0.83 -3.53 -7.22
CA ILE A 13 -1.73 -3.77 -8.36
C ILE A 13 -2.69 -4.92 -8.06
N GLU A 14 -2.19 -6.03 -7.50
CA GLU A 14 -3.03 -7.17 -7.12
C GLU A 14 -4.07 -6.77 -6.06
N GLN A 15 -3.68 -5.96 -5.08
CA GLN A 15 -4.59 -5.47 -4.04
C GLN A 15 -5.64 -4.52 -4.59
N HIS A 16 -5.27 -3.61 -5.50
CA HIS A 16 -6.25 -2.78 -6.21
C HIS A 16 -7.26 -3.63 -6.97
N TYR A 17 -6.81 -4.72 -7.61
CA TYR A 17 -7.72 -5.64 -8.29
C TYR A 17 -8.67 -6.35 -7.31
N LYS A 18 -8.19 -6.76 -6.13
CA LYS A 18 -9.05 -7.36 -5.06
C LYS A 18 -10.11 -6.39 -4.56
N ILE A 19 -9.75 -5.11 -4.37
CA ILE A 19 -10.71 -4.05 -4.02
C ILE A 19 -11.76 -3.89 -5.13
N TYR A 20 -11.31 -3.78 -6.39
CA TYR A 20 -12.22 -3.67 -7.53
C TYR A 20 -13.21 -4.85 -7.62
N ARG A 21 -12.71 -6.09 -7.52
CA ARG A 21 -13.53 -7.30 -7.63
C ARG A 21 -14.55 -7.44 -6.52
N SER A 22 -14.17 -7.13 -5.28
CA SER A 22 -15.11 -7.16 -4.14
C SER A 22 -16.21 -6.12 -4.28
N LEU A 23 -15.89 -4.92 -4.80
CA LEU A 23 -16.89 -3.89 -5.12
C LEU A 23 -17.82 -4.32 -6.26
N GLU A 24 -17.29 -4.90 -7.34
CA GLU A 24 -18.09 -5.44 -8.46
C GLU A 24 -19.09 -6.50 -7.98
N GLN A 25 -18.67 -7.35 -7.04
CA GLN A 25 -19.49 -8.40 -6.43
C GLN A 25 -20.47 -7.87 -5.37
N ARG A 26 -20.37 -6.58 -5.01
CA ARG A 26 -21.11 -5.95 -3.90
C ARG A 26 -20.90 -6.67 -2.56
N ASP A 27 -19.73 -7.27 -2.38
CA ASP A 27 -19.34 -7.90 -1.12
C ASP A 27 -18.69 -6.85 -0.20
N GLN A 28 -19.50 -6.31 0.70
CA GLN A 28 -19.06 -5.29 1.66
C GLN A 28 -17.92 -5.79 2.56
N ASN A 29 -17.94 -7.05 2.98
CA ASN A 29 -16.94 -7.59 3.89
C ASN A 29 -15.62 -7.79 3.17
N ALA A 30 -15.65 -8.37 1.96
CA ALA A 30 -14.45 -8.54 1.15
C ALA A 30 -13.85 -7.18 0.74
N ALA A 31 -14.67 -6.17 0.44
CA ALA A 31 -14.19 -4.84 0.12
C ALA A 31 -13.51 -4.17 1.31
N LYS A 32 -14.11 -4.26 2.50
CA LYS A 32 -13.52 -3.73 3.73
C LYS A 32 -12.18 -4.39 4.03
N GLU A 33 -12.10 -5.71 3.91
CA GLU A 33 -10.86 -6.46 4.16
C GLU A 33 -9.77 -6.10 3.15
N ALA A 34 -10.10 -6.08 1.85
CA ALA A 34 -9.13 -5.74 0.81
C ALA A 34 -8.58 -4.31 0.97
N ILE A 35 -9.43 -3.35 1.35
CA ILE A 35 -9.00 -1.97 1.65
C ILE A 35 -8.12 -1.94 2.90
N HIS A 36 -8.46 -2.71 3.95
CA HIS A 36 -7.69 -2.74 5.19
C HIS A 36 -6.28 -3.28 4.96
N LEU A 37 -6.15 -4.40 4.24
CA LEU A 37 -4.85 -4.97 3.89
C LEU A 37 -4.01 -4.01 3.05
N HIS A 38 -4.64 -3.34 2.08
CA HIS A 38 -3.96 -2.33 1.26
C HIS A 38 -3.41 -1.17 2.09
N LEU A 39 -4.19 -0.66 3.04
CA LEU A 39 -3.75 0.41 3.93
C LEU A 39 -2.62 -0.03 4.86
N ILE A 40 -2.67 -1.25 5.40
CA ILE A 40 -1.60 -1.79 6.26
C ILE A 40 -0.27 -1.82 5.49
N GLU A 41 -0.29 -2.34 4.27
CA GLU A 41 0.91 -2.43 3.44
C GLU A 41 1.46 -1.02 3.16
N MET A 42 0.64 -0.09 2.65
CA MET A 42 1.09 1.27 2.39
C MET A 42 1.69 1.97 3.62
N VAL A 43 1.05 1.83 4.79
CA VAL A 43 1.55 2.46 6.03
C VAL A 43 2.89 1.84 6.45
N SER A 44 3.02 0.51 6.37
CA SER A 44 4.28 -0.19 6.71
C SER A 44 5.41 0.19 5.76
N THR A 45 5.13 0.22 4.45
CA THR A 45 6.09 0.63 3.42
C THR A 45 6.52 2.08 3.63
N LEU A 46 5.57 3.02 3.77
CA LEU A 46 5.88 4.44 3.98
C LEU A 46 6.70 4.68 5.25
N ALA A 47 6.39 3.98 6.34
CA ALA A 47 7.17 4.05 7.56
C ALA A 47 8.62 3.57 7.34
N THR A 48 8.80 2.48 6.58
CA THR A 48 10.12 1.95 6.26
C THR A 48 10.91 2.93 5.39
N ILE A 49 10.33 3.44 4.30
CA ILE A 49 10.98 4.45 3.45
C ILE A 49 11.35 5.68 4.29
N ALA A 50 10.45 6.18 5.12
CA ALA A 50 10.70 7.36 5.95
C ALA A 50 11.88 7.17 6.94
N THR A 51 12.16 5.95 7.39
CA THR A 51 13.34 5.65 8.23
C THR A 51 14.65 5.54 7.46
N ARG A 52 14.60 5.24 6.15
CA ARG A 52 15.80 4.97 5.33
C ARG A 52 16.19 6.15 4.44
N ASP A 53 15.20 6.87 3.92
CA ASP A 53 15.30 8.02 3.02
C ASP A 53 14.75 9.28 3.74
N THR A 54 15.24 9.55 4.95
CA THR A 54 14.76 10.66 5.79
C THR A 54 14.79 12.01 5.08
N ASP A 55 15.74 12.20 4.16
CA ASP A 55 15.93 13.40 3.34
C ASP A 55 14.80 13.65 2.35
N TRP A 56 14.05 12.62 1.93
CA TRP A 56 12.88 12.78 1.06
C TRP A 56 11.66 13.36 1.80
N PHE A 57 11.65 13.24 3.13
CA PHE A 57 10.53 13.66 4.00
C PHE A 57 10.84 14.90 4.83
N GLU A 58 12.10 15.36 4.86
CA GLU A 58 12.45 16.66 5.42
C GLU A 58 11.96 17.78 4.49
N LEU A 59 11.22 18.74 5.03
CA LEU A 59 10.97 19.99 4.31
C LEU A 59 12.32 20.67 4.10
N SER A 60 12.72 20.83 2.84
CA SER A 60 13.92 21.59 2.47
C SER A 60 13.87 22.93 3.19
N LYS A 61 14.82 23.17 4.11
CA LYS A 61 14.95 24.45 4.81
C LYS A 61 15.15 25.60 3.84
#